data_AF-A0A7V8K5J5-F1
#
_entry.id   AF-A0A7V8K5J5-F1
#
_cell.length_a   1.000
_cell.length_b   1.000
_cell.length_c   1.000
_cell.angle_alpha   90.00
_cell.angle_beta   90.00
_cell.angle_gamma   90.00
#
_symmetry.space_group_name_H-M   'P 1'
#
loop_
_entity.id
_entity.type
_entity.pdbx_description
1 polymer ?
#
loop_
_entity_poly.entity_id
_entity_poly.type
_entity_poly.pdbx_seq_one_letter_code
_entity_poly.pdbx_strand_id
1 'polypeptide(L)' 'MADASPRHPTVSSEAEQLILVDADDRALGYASKAAAHDGRGLRHRAFSLFIFNGHGELLQPSAPGRKHGA' A
#
# COMPACT_ATOMS: atom_id res chain seq x y z
N MET A 1 -19.94 13.00 -26.84
CA MET A 1 -18.47 13.08 -26.72
C MET A 1 -18.14 13.66 -25.36
N ALA A 2 -17.91 12.81 -24.36
CA ALA A 2 -17.31 13.20 -23.08
C ALA A 2 -16.76 11.93 -22.42
N ASP A 3 -15.49 11.63 -22.73
CA ASP A 3 -14.66 10.71 -21.96
C ASP A 3 -14.19 11.47 -20.72
N ALA A 4 -14.66 11.08 -19.54
CA ALA A 4 -14.22 11.65 -18.27
C ALA A 4 -14.28 10.56 -17.20
N SER A 5 -13.38 9.57 -17.31
CA SER A 5 -13.06 8.71 -16.18
C SER A 5 -11.62 9.03 -15.75
N PRO A 6 -11.38 9.53 -14.51
CA PRO A 6 -10.03 9.65 -14.02
C PRO A 6 -9.49 8.23 -13.87
N ARG A 7 -8.71 7.79 -14.85
CA ARG A 7 -7.94 6.55 -14.77
C ARG A 7 -6.95 6.77 -13.64
N HIS A 8 -7.26 6.29 -12.44
CA HIS A 8 -6.24 6.11 -11.42
C HIS A 8 -5.31 5.01 -11.96
N PRO A 9 -4.07 5.34 -12.39
CA PRO A 9 -3.15 4.29 -12.78
C PRO A 9 -2.98 3.35 -11.60
N THR A 10 -2.98 2.04 -11.85
CA THR A 10 -2.59 1.08 -10.83
C THR A 10 -1.10 1.30 -10.60
N VAL A 11 -0.75 1.98 -9.50
CA VAL A 11 0.63 2.40 -9.17
C VAL A 11 1.37 1.41 -8.26
N SER A 12 0.74 0.32 -7.85
CA SER A 12 1.39 -0.74 -7.06
C SER A 12 1.23 -2.08 -7.77
N SER A 13 2.32 -2.85 -7.84
CA SER A 13 2.38 -4.16 -8.47
C SER A 13 2.75 -5.23 -7.43
N GLU A 14 2.32 -6.48 -7.65
CA GLU A 14 2.62 -7.59 -6.75
C GLU A 14 4.11 -7.99 -6.74
N ALA A 15 4.86 -7.58 -7.77
CA ALA A 15 6.30 -7.80 -7.88
C ALA A 15 7.15 -6.74 -7.15
N GLU A 16 6.52 -5.67 -6.62
CA GLU A 16 7.19 -4.58 -5.92
C GLU A 16 8.00 -5.12 -4.72
N GLN A 17 9.26 -4.67 -4.58
CA GLN A 17 10.15 -5.13 -3.52
C GLN A 17 9.88 -4.37 -2.22
N LEU A 18 9.55 -5.10 -1.16
CA LEU A 18 9.36 -4.58 0.18
C LEU A 18 10.56 -4.93 1.06
N ILE A 19 10.93 -4.01 1.95
CA ILE A 19 12.04 -4.21 2.91
C ILE A 19 11.53 -5.09 4.04
N LEU A 20 12.08 -6.30 4.18
CA LEU A 20 11.80 -7.17 5.32
C LEU A 20 12.53 -6.67 6.57
N VAL A 21 11.87 -6.77 7.71
CA VAL A 21 12.45 -6.29 8.98
C VAL A 21 12.20 -7.25 10.14
N ASP A 22 13.10 -7.21 11.13
CA ASP A 22 12.94 -7.92 12.39
C ASP A 22 11.98 -7.18 13.37
N ALA A 23 12.00 -7.55 14.65
CA ALA A 23 11.16 -6.92 15.66
C ALA A 23 11.60 -5.52 16.09
N ASP A 24 12.85 -5.16 15.80
CA ASP A 24 13.45 -3.88 16.14
C ASP A 24 13.57 -2.96 14.91
N ASP A 25 12.82 -3.24 13.84
CA ASP A 25 12.85 -2.55 12.54
C ASP A 25 14.24 -2.54 11.88
N ARG A 26 15.05 -3.58 12.09
CA ARG A 26 16.31 -3.76 11.34
C ARG A 26 16.06 -4.50 10.03
N ALA A 27 16.64 -4.01 8.94
CA ALA A 27 16.50 -4.60 7.63
C ALA A 27 17.14 -5.99 7.55
N LEU A 28 16.39 -6.96 7.01
CA LEU A 28 16.82 -8.35 6.81
C LEU A 28 17.03 -8.70 5.34
N GLY A 29 16.51 -7.88 4.42
CA GLY A 29 16.53 -8.12 2.98
C GLY A 29 15.26 -7.62 2.31
N TYR A 30 14.89 -8.22 1.18
CA TYR A 30 13.72 -7.84 0.41
C TYR A 30 12.88 -9.05 0.02
N ALA A 31 11.57 -8.83 -0.16
CA ALA A 31 10.64 -9.79 -0.75
C ALA A 31 9.65 -9.06 -1.67
N SER A 32 9.06 -9.77 -2.64
CA SER A 32 7.96 -9.21 -3.41
C SER A 32 6.75 -8.94 -2.50
N LYS A 33 5.93 -7.97 -2.87
CA LYS A 33 4.69 -7.64 -2.17
C LYS A 33 3.76 -8.86 -2.05
N ALA A 34 3.65 -9.67 -3.09
CA ALA A 34 2.89 -10.92 -3.02
C ALA A 34 3.46 -11.87 -1.95
N ALA A 35 4.78 -12.12 -1.96
CA ALA A 35 5.42 -13.01 -1.00
C ALA A 35 5.34 -12.48 0.45
N ALA A 36 5.41 -11.16 0.64
CA ALA A 36 5.32 -10.54 1.96
C ALA A 36 3.90 -10.61 2.55
N HIS A 37 2.87 -10.79 1.74
CA HIS A 37 1.47 -10.88 2.17
C HIS A 37 0.87 -12.29 2.07
N ASP A 38 1.65 -13.28 1.63
CA ASP A 38 1.20 -14.67 1.53
C ASP A 38 1.10 -15.35 2.92
N GLY A 39 0.11 -16.23 3.10
CA GLY A 39 -0.12 -16.98 4.33
C GLY A 39 -0.22 -16.10 5.58
N ARG A 40 0.74 -16.26 6.51
CA ARG A 40 0.82 -15.44 7.75
C ARG A 40 1.48 -14.08 7.55
N GLY A 41 1.97 -13.81 6.34
CA GLY A 41 2.73 -12.62 5.99
C GLY A 41 4.16 -12.61 6.57
N LEU A 42 5.02 -11.81 5.93
CA LEU A 42 6.35 -11.45 6.42
C LEU A 42 6.32 -10.02 6.93
N ARG A 43 7.01 -9.75 8.05
CA ARG A 43 7.14 -8.38 8.55
C ARG A 43 7.98 -7.56 7.58
N HIS A 44 7.42 -6.45 7.14
CA HIS A 44 8.05 -5.53 6.20
C HIS A 44 7.79 -4.09 6.62
N ARG A 45 8.68 -3.19 6.18
CA ARG A 45 8.57 -1.76 6.48
C ARG A 45 7.47 -1.12 5.63
N ALA A 46 6.69 -0.26 6.25
CA ALA A 46 5.67 0.56 5.62
C ALA A 46 5.63 1.95 6.29
N PHE A 47 4.97 2.90 5.64
CA PHE A 47 4.71 4.22 6.21
C PHE A 47 3.24 4.58 5.99
N SER A 48 2.74 5.50 6.81
CA SER A 48 1.40 6.07 6.67
C SER A 48 1.52 7.58 6.60
N LEU A 49 0.78 8.19 5.67
CA LEU A 49 0.67 9.64 5.55
C LEU A 49 -0.75 10.05 5.97
N PHE A 50 -0.84 11.08 6.80
CA PHE A 50 -2.10 11.72 7.17
C PHE A 50 -2.12 13.12 6.57
N ILE A 51 -3.02 13.36 5.62
CA ILE A 51 -3.13 14.62 4.89
C ILE A 51 -4.36 15.35 5.39
N PHE A 52 -4.18 16.58 5.89
CA PHE A 52 -5.26 17.43 6.37
C PHE A 52 -5.46 18.62 5.45
N ASN A 53 -6.72 19.00 5.20
CA ASN A 53 -7.01 20.25 4.48
C ASN A 53 -6.84 21.48 5.40
N GLY A 54 -7.04 22.69 4.86
CA GLY A 54 -6.93 23.94 5.63
C GLY A 54 -7.94 24.09 6.78
N HIS A 55 -8.98 23.26 6.81
CA HIS A 55 -9.99 23.20 7.88
C HIS A 55 -9.65 22.15 8.95
N GLY A 56 -8.54 21.42 8.81
CA GLY A 56 -8.14 20.36 9.76
C GLY A 56 -8.83 19.02 9.54
N GLU A 57 -9.48 18.81 8.39
CA GLU A 57 -10.17 17.56 8.09
C GLU A 57 -9.21 16.58 7.39
N LEU A 58 -9.27 15.30 7.78
CA LEU A 58 -8.43 14.24 7.22
C LEU A 58 -8.94 13.83 5.82
N LEU A 59 -8.05 13.80 4.83
CA LEU A 59 -8.32 13.18 3.54
C LEU A 59 -8.52 11.67 3.73
N GLN A 60 -9.74 11.19 3.52
CA GLN A 60 -10.06 9.77 3.51
C GLN A 60 -10.19 9.29 2.07
N PRO A 61 -9.42 8.28 1.63
CA PRO A 61 -9.63 7.70 0.32
C PRO A 61 -11.00 7.00 0.28
N SER A 62 -11.87 7.42 -0.64
CA SER A 62 -13.08 6.67 -0.99
C SER A 62 -12.66 5.26 -1.39
N ALA A 63 -13.17 4.23 -0.73
CA ALA A 63 -12.79 2.85 -1.01
C ALA A 63 -13.74 2.21 -2.04
N PRO A 64 -13.43 2.18 -3.36
CA PRO A 64 -14.02 1.19 -4.23
C PRO A 64 -13.40 -0.17 -3.87
N GLY A 65 -14.14 -0.98 -3.12
CA GLY A 65 -13.91 -2.41 -2.89
C GLY A 65 -12.45 -2.85 -2.86
N ARG A 66 -11.84 -2.86 -1.67
CA ARG A 66 -10.62 -3.63 -1.40
C ARG A 66 -10.92 -5.11 -1.72
N LYS A 67 -10.50 -5.59 -2.88
CA LYS A 67 -10.33 -7.03 -3.09
C LYS A 67 -9.12 -7.43 -2.26
N HIS A 68 -9.38 -8.16 -1.18
CA HIS A 68 -8.39 -8.98 -0.52
C HIS A 68 -8.00 -10.06 -1.54
N GLY A 69 -6.82 -9.92 -2.15
CA GLY A 69 -6.21 -11.01 -2.90
C GLY A 69 -5.79 -12.07 -1.89
N ALA A 70 -6.44 -13.24 -1.97
CA ALA A 70 -5.98 -14.48 -1.38
C ALA A 70 -4.88 -15.10 -2.25
#